data_AF-A0A3C1S8F6-F1
#
_entry.id   AF-A0A3C1S8F6-F1
#
_cell.length_a   1.000
_cell.length_b   1.000
_cell.length_c   1.000
_cell.angle_alpha   90.00
_cell.angle_beta   90.00
_cell.angle_gamma   90.00
#
_symmetry.space_group_name_H-M   'P 1'
#
loop_
_entity.id
_entity.type
_entity.pdbx_description
1 polymer ?
#
loop_
_entity_poly.entity_id
_entity_poly.type
_entity_poly.pdbx_seq_one_letter_code
_entity_poly.pdbx_strand_id
1 'polypeptide(L)'
;MNFILSLFLSGILLLPQTISTQADALVVTLKLPKTMKFIQGAPFQLRFTSDNPEVIKIKKEIYTSPSESIKVPIQVRVGEAKVKIQGRVSYCPKTEGAECFFKQIDMDIPIRVETAGSAQILADIDL
;
A
#
# COMPACT_ATOMS: atom_id res chain seq x y z
N MET A 1 16.68 14.73 -21.76
CA MET A 1 15.48 15.11 -20.99
C MET A 1 14.33 14.29 -21.56
N ASN A 2 14.15 13.07 -21.06
CA ASN A 2 13.19 12.12 -21.63
C ASN A 2 11.87 12.20 -20.86
N PHE A 3 10.86 12.77 -21.50
CA PHE A 3 9.47 12.69 -21.09
C PHE A 3 8.92 11.32 -21.48
N ILE A 4 8.56 10.50 -20.49
CA ILE A 4 7.75 9.30 -20.73
C ILE A 4 6.29 9.70 -20.51
N LEU A 5 5.55 9.83 -21.61
CA LEU A 5 4.08 9.81 -21.59
C LEU A 5 3.63 8.40 -21.19
N SER A 6 3.09 8.24 -19.98
CA SER A 6 2.30 7.07 -19.62
C SER A 6 0.82 7.42 -19.72
N LEU A 7 0.17 6.83 -20.73
CA LEU A 7 -1.27 6.80 -20.89
C LEU A 7 -1.90 6.06 -19.70
N PHE A 8 -2.70 6.78 -18.91
CA PHE A 8 -3.45 6.26 -17.78
C PHE A 8 -4.69 5.49 -18.28
N LEU A 9 -4.59 4.17 -18.35
CA LEU A 9 -5.75 3.27 -18.22
C LEU A 9 -5.76 2.71 -16.78
N SER A 10 -6.96 2.61 -16.20
CA SER A 10 -7.27 2.28 -14.80
C SER A 10 -6.73 0.94 -14.28
N GLY A 11 -5.42 0.88 -14.08
CA GLY A 11 -4.69 -0.16 -13.36
C GLY A 11 -3.24 0.29 -13.28
N ILE A 12 -2.81 0.83 -12.14
CA ILE A 12 -1.42 1.26 -11.95
C ILE A 12 -0.54 0.00 -12.03
N LEU A 13 0.13 -0.19 -13.16
CA LEU A 13 1.18 -1.20 -13.32
C LEU A 13 2.42 -0.69 -12.59
N LEU A 14 2.61 -1.19 -11.37
CA LEU A 14 3.82 -0.93 -10.59
C LEU A 14 4.97 -1.77 -11.13
N LEU A 15 6.15 -1.16 -11.28
CA LEU A 15 7.38 -1.90 -11.58
C LEU A 15 7.72 -2.84 -10.41
N PRO A 16 8.28 -4.03 -10.68
CA PRO A 16 8.72 -4.93 -9.63
C PRO A 16 9.70 -4.26 -8.67
N GLN A 17 9.43 -4.38 -7.37
CA GLN A 17 10.36 -3.95 -6.33
C GLN A 17 11.29 -5.11 -5.95
N THR A 18 12.59 -4.87 -5.97
CA THR A 18 13.57 -5.84 -5.46
C THR A 18 13.86 -5.56 -3.98
N ILE A 19 13.55 -6.52 -3.12
CA ILE A 19 13.78 -6.45 -1.67
C ILE A 19 14.78 -7.52 -1.22
N SER A 20 15.45 -7.27 -0.10
CA SER A 20 16.36 -8.24 0.50
C SER A 20 15.60 -9.28 1.32
N THR A 21 16.22 -10.44 1.53
CA THR A 21 15.73 -11.46 2.48
C THR A 21 15.71 -10.97 3.94
N GLN A 22 16.28 -9.80 4.23
CA GLN A 22 16.24 -9.18 5.56
C GLN A 22 15.02 -8.27 5.75
N ALA A 23 14.18 -8.09 4.72
CA ALA A 23 13.00 -7.24 4.81
C ALA A 23 11.99 -7.78 5.83
N ASP A 24 11.60 -6.91 6.77
CA ASP A 24 10.69 -7.26 7.88
C ASP A 24 9.32 -6.60 7.77
N ALA A 25 9.17 -5.65 6.85
CA ALA A 25 7.94 -4.89 6.69
C ALA A 25 7.65 -4.42 5.27
N LEU A 26 6.35 -4.34 4.99
CA LEU A 26 5.74 -3.49 3.98
C LEU A 26 5.29 -2.20 4.65
N VAL A 27 5.73 -1.05 4.14
CA VAL A 27 5.31 0.27 4.62
C VAL A 27 4.37 0.87 3.58
N VAL A 28 3.14 1.11 4.00
CA VAL A 28 2.14 1.79 3.17
C VAL A 28 1.93 3.20 3.66
N THR A 29 2.11 4.17 2.78
CA THR A 29 1.83 5.59 3.04
C THR A 29 0.57 6.00 2.29
N LEU A 30 -0.45 6.42 3.04
CA LEU A 30 -1.65 7.03 2.50
C LEU A 30 -1.43 8.55 2.43
N LYS A 31 -1.24 9.08 1.22
CA LYS A 31 -0.98 10.50 0.99
C LYS A 31 -2.30 11.26 0.96
N LEU A 32 -2.63 11.88 2.09
CA LEU A 32 -3.74 12.83 2.19
C LEU A 32 -3.28 14.24 1.79
N PRO A 33 -4.12 15.01 1.07
CA PRO A 33 -3.92 16.44 0.95
C PRO A 33 -3.85 17.10 2.33
N LYS A 34 -3.04 18.16 2.50
CA LYS A 34 -2.86 18.85 3.79
C LYS A 34 -4.17 19.35 4.44
N THR A 35 -5.19 19.59 3.62
CA THR A 35 -6.53 20.06 4.00
C THR A 35 -7.48 18.93 4.42
N MET A 36 -7.07 17.67 4.31
CA MET A 36 -7.88 16.49 4.61
C MET A 36 -7.44 15.80 5.91
N LYS A 37 -8.32 14.99 6.49
CA LYS A 37 -8.07 14.15 7.66
C LYS A 37 -8.86 12.84 7.57
N PHE A 38 -8.36 11.79 8.20
CA PHE A 38 -9.20 10.63 8.53
C PHE A 38 -10.23 10.98 9.60
N ILE A 39 -11.39 10.35 9.55
CA ILE A 39 -12.43 10.50 10.58
C ILE A 39 -12.47 9.27 11.47
N GLN A 40 -12.46 9.50 12.78
CA GLN A 40 -12.67 8.44 13.77
C GLN A 40 -14.10 7.89 13.65
N GLY A 41 -14.24 6.57 13.52
CA GLY A 41 -15.54 5.91 13.37
C GLY A 41 -16.05 5.85 11.93
N ALA A 42 -15.38 6.49 10.97
CA ALA A 42 -15.66 6.29 9.55
C ALA A 42 -15.05 4.97 9.05
N PRO A 43 -15.59 4.39 7.96
CA PRO A 43 -15.03 3.18 7.37
C PRO A 43 -13.55 3.32 7.02
N PHE A 44 -12.74 2.46 7.64
CA PHE A 44 -11.33 2.30 7.30
C PHE A 44 -11.01 0.80 7.34
N GLN A 45 -10.61 0.26 6.21
CA GLN A 45 -10.14 -1.11 6.13
C GLN A 45 -9.12 -1.24 5.01
N LEU A 46 -7.93 -1.70 5.34
CA LEU A 46 -6.97 -2.24 4.38
C LEU A 46 -6.76 -3.72 4.63
N ARG A 47 -6.71 -4.49 3.55
CA ARG A 47 -6.42 -5.91 3.50
C ARG A 47 -5.17 -6.14 2.65
N PHE A 48 -4.26 -6.95 3.18
CA PHE A 48 -2.98 -7.30 2.58
C PHE A 48 -2.96 -8.81 2.32
N THR A 49 -2.63 -9.20 1.10
CA THR A 49 -2.49 -10.61 0.73
C THR A 49 -1.26 -10.80 -0.15
N SER A 50 -0.72 -12.01 -0.19
CA SER A 50 0.29 -12.40 -1.17
C SER A 50 -0.25 -13.55 -2.01
N ASP A 51 0.05 -13.55 -3.30
CA ASP A 51 -0.23 -14.69 -4.19
C ASP A 51 0.72 -15.87 -3.97
N ASN A 52 1.85 -15.64 -3.30
CA ASN A 52 2.85 -16.66 -2.97
C ASN A 52 3.32 -16.52 -1.50
N PRO A 53 2.53 -17.04 -0.54
CA PRO A 53 2.82 -16.93 0.89
C PRO A 53 4.13 -17.60 1.34
N GLU A 54 4.69 -18.52 0.54
CA GLU A 54 5.99 -19.13 0.81
C GLU A 54 7.16 -18.17 0.56
N VAL A 55 6.99 -17.20 -0.35
CA VAL A 55 7.97 -16.15 -0.65
C VAL A 55 7.71 -14.91 0.19
N ILE A 56 6.46 -14.46 0.33
CA ILE A 56 6.09 -13.32 1.19
C ILE A 56 4.89 -13.69 2.04
N LYS A 57 5.14 -13.93 3.33
CA LYS A 57 4.09 -14.15 4.32
C LYS A 57 3.70 -12.85 5.01
N ILE A 58 2.44 -12.45 4.85
CA ILE A 58 1.86 -11.32 5.57
C ILE A 58 1.44 -11.78 6.98
N LYS A 59 2.00 -11.20 8.05
CA LYS A 59 1.70 -11.63 9.43
C LYS A 59 0.43 -11.01 10.00
N LYS A 60 0.06 -9.82 9.52
CA LYS A 60 -1.21 -9.13 9.85
C LYS A 60 -1.87 -8.66 8.57
N GLU A 61 -2.96 -9.31 8.20
CA GLU A 61 -3.61 -9.06 6.91
C GLU A 61 -4.56 -7.87 6.93
N ILE A 62 -5.15 -7.53 8.08
CA ILE A 62 -6.25 -6.55 8.14
C ILE A 62 -5.91 -5.42 9.11
N TYR A 63 -6.13 -4.19 8.64
CA TYR A 63 -5.97 -2.95 9.40
C TYR A 63 -7.24 -2.13 9.33
N THR A 64 -7.84 -1.85 10.49
CA THR A 64 -9.10 -1.10 10.62
C THR A 64 -8.95 0.26 11.30
N SER A 65 -7.78 0.55 11.86
CA SER A 65 -7.49 1.84 12.48
C SER A 65 -6.90 2.79 11.43
N PRO A 66 -7.46 4.00 11.24
CA PRO A 66 -6.90 4.97 10.31
C PRO A 66 -5.48 5.40 10.69
N SER A 67 -4.58 5.42 9.71
CA SER A 67 -3.22 5.94 9.84
C SER A 67 -2.69 6.38 8.47
N GLU A 68 -1.92 7.46 8.43
CA GLU A 68 -1.23 7.91 7.22
C GLU A 68 -0.06 6.97 6.86
N SER A 69 0.48 6.24 7.84
CA SER A 69 1.54 5.26 7.64
C SER A 69 1.24 3.94 8.34
N ILE A 70 1.26 2.84 7.60
CA ILE A 70 0.95 1.49 8.10
C ILE A 70 2.15 0.60 7.86
N LYS A 71 2.75 0.13 8.96
CA LYS A 71 3.80 -0.90 8.94
C LYS A 71 3.15 -2.28 9.03
N VAL A 72 3.22 -3.03 7.93
CA VAL A 72 2.72 -4.40 7.81
C VAL A 72 3.87 -5.37 8.03
N PRO A 73 3.87 -6.15 9.12
CA PRO A 73 4.93 -7.10 9.39
C PRO A 73 4.87 -8.25 8.39
N ILE A 74 5.99 -8.58 7.78
CA ILE A 74 6.13 -9.66 6.80
C ILE A 74 7.20 -10.66 7.23
N GLN A 75 7.26 -11.77 6.51
CA GLN A 75 8.40 -12.67 6.47
C GLN A 75 8.66 -12.99 5.01
N VAL A 76 9.94 -12.95 4.61
CA VAL A 76 10.32 -13.09 3.21
C VAL A 76 11.28 -14.27 3.00
N ARG A 77 11.23 -14.87 1.82
CA ARG A 77 12.19 -15.85 1.30
C ARG A 77 12.50 -15.51 -0.14
N VAL A 78 13.66 -15.95 -0.65
CA VAL A 78 14.05 -15.72 -2.05
C VAL A 78 12.97 -16.25 -2.99
N GLY A 79 12.63 -15.45 -4.01
CA GLY A 79 11.61 -15.81 -5.00
C GLY A 79 10.87 -14.60 -5.52
N GLU A 80 9.79 -14.86 -6.24
CA GLU A 80 8.89 -13.84 -6.80
C GLU A 80 7.49 -14.00 -6.22
N ALA A 81 6.87 -12.88 -5.89
CA ALA A 81 5.52 -12.81 -5.36
C ALA A 81 4.88 -11.48 -5.75
N LYS A 82 3.57 -11.43 -5.67
CA LYS A 82 2.79 -10.21 -5.75
C LYS A 82 2.09 -10.01 -4.42
N VAL A 83 2.23 -8.80 -3.88
CA VAL A 83 1.44 -8.35 -2.72
C VAL A 83 0.27 -7.54 -3.21
N LYS A 84 -0.94 -7.93 -2.82
CA LYS A 84 -2.17 -7.24 -3.14
C LYS A 84 -2.67 -6.44 -1.92
N ILE A 85 -2.92 -5.16 -2.13
CA ILE A 85 -3.53 -4.24 -1.17
C ILE A 85 -4.94 -3.93 -1.64
N GLN A 86 -5.94 -4.24 -0.82
CA GLN A 86 -7.33 -3.95 -1.10
C GLN A 86 -7.97 -3.25 0.08
N GLY A 87 -8.87 -2.30 -0.17
CA GLY A 87 -9.49 -1.62 0.94
C GLY A 87 -10.42 -0.51 0.59
N ARG A 88 -10.97 0.09 1.64
CA ARG A 88 -11.77 1.31 1.58
C ARG A 88 -11.35 2.23 2.71
N VAL A 89 -11.12 3.49 2.38
CA VAL A 89 -10.74 4.52 3.34
C VAL A 89 -11.64 5.73 3.15
N SER A 90 -12.15 6.26 4.25
CA SER A 90 -12.92 7.51 4.28
C SER A 90 -12.08 8.64 4.86
N TYR A 91 -12.13 9.80 4.21
CA TYR A 91 -11.41 11.00 4.62
C TYR A 91 -12.24 12.23 4.29
N CYS A 92 -12.08 13.29 5.06
CA CYS A 92 -12.89 14.50 4.90
C CYS A 92 -12.03 15.76 5.05
N PRO A 93 -12.51 16.90 4.54
CA PRO A 93 -11.87 18.17 4.80
C PRO A 93 -11.75 18.45 6.30
N LYS A 94 -10.72 19.19 6.68
CA LYS A 94 -10.55 19.70 8.03
C LYS A 94 -11.59 20.77 8.37
N THR A 95 -12.11 21.46 7.36
CA THR A 95 -13.19 22.45 7.48
C THR A 95 -14.52 21.76 7.77
N GLU A 96 -15.27 22.29 8.74
CA GLU A 96 -16.59 21.76 9.10
C GLU A 96 -17.63 22.02 8.00
N GLY A 97 -18.64 21.15 7.93
CA GLY A 97 -19.75 21.27 6.97
C GLY A 97 -19.42 20.86 5.52
N ALA A 98 -18.18 20.44 5.25
CA ALA A 98 -17.78 19.95 3.94
C ALA A 98 -18.06 18.44 3.77
N GLU A 99 -18.26 18.02 2.53
CA GLU A 99 -18.55 16.62 2.20
C GLU A 99 -17.33 15.71 2.43
N CYS A 100 -17.63 14.50 2.88
CA CYS A 100 -16.66 13.44 3.08
C CYS A 100 -16.47 12.59 1.81
N PHE A 101 -15.25 12.13 1.60
CA PHE A 101 -14.88 11.28 0.47
C PHE A 101 -14.61 9.85 0.93
N PHE A 102 -14.74 8.92 -0.01
CA PHE A 102 -14.27 7.55 0.16
C PHE A 102 -13.41 7.15 -1.04
N LYS A 103 -12.35 6.40 -0.78
CA LYS A 103 -11.49 5.81 -1.81
C LYS A 103 -11.51 4.30 -1.67
N GLN A 104 -11.78 3.61 -2.77
CA GLN A 104 -11.51 2.19 -2.89
C GLN A 104 -10.08 2.00 -3.39
N ILE A 105 -9.34 1.13 -2.72
CA ILE A 105 -7.97 0.75 -3.03
C ILE A 105 -8.00 -0.68 -3.56
N ASP A 106 -7.39 -0.89 -4.72
CA ASP A 106 -7.08 -2.21 -5.28
C ASP A 106 -5.74 -2.05 -6.04
N MET A 107 -4.67 -2.56 -5.46
CA MET A 107 -3.30 -2.37 -5.94
C MET A 107 -2.53 -3.68 -5.85
N ASP A 108 -1.83 -4.02 -6.94
CA ASP A 108 -0.94 -5.14 -7.04
C ASP A 108 0.51 -4.65 -7.08
N ILE A 109 1.34 -5.11 -6.14
CA ILE A 109 2.77 -4.79 -6.06
C ILE A 109 3.55 -6.05 -6.44
N PRO A 110 4.13 -6.12 -7.63
CA PRO A 110 5.06 -7.20 -7.97
C PRO A 110 6.36 -7.02 -7.17
N ILE A 111 6.87 -8.11 -6.61
CA ILE A 111 8.03 -8.11 -5.72
C ILE A 111 8.94 -9.27 -6.05
N ARG A 112 10.24 -8.96 -6.10
CA ARG A 112 11.31 -9.92 -6.20
C ARG A 112 12.14 -9.89 -4.93
N VAL A 113 12.29 -11.05 -4.29
CA VAL A 113 13.09 -11.18 -3.07
C VAL A 113 14.44 -11.80 -3.45
N GLU A 114 15.51 -11.08 -3.19
CA GLU A 114 16.88 -11.50 -3.44
C GLU A 114 17.72 -11.37 -2.16
N THR A 115 18.97 -11.83 -2.17
CA THR A 115 19.87 -11.72 -1.00
C THR A 115 20.24 -10.28 -0.67
N ALA A 116 20.30 -9.42 -1.69
CA ALA A 116 20.52 -7.98 -1.57
C ALA A 116 19.34 -7.21 -2.18
N GLY A 117 19.03 -6.04 -1.63
CA GLY A 117 17.89 -5.24 -2.06
C GLY A 117 17.44 -4.29 -0.96
N SER A 118 16.29 -3.63 -1.17
CA SER A 118 15.69 -2.79 -0.13
C SER A 118 15.32 -3.60 1.10
N ALA A 119 15.48 -3.03 2.29
CA ALA A 119 15.05 -3.64 3.55
C ALA A 119 13.53 -3.55 3.76
N GLN A 120 12.80 -2.86 2.89
CA GLN A 120 11.35 -2.65 3.01
C GLN A 120 10.69 -2.63 1.64
N ILE A 121 9.44 -3.08 1.60
CA ILE A 121 8.54 -2.83 0.49
C ILE A 121 7.87 -1.47 0.74
N LEU A 122 7.82 -0.59 -0.25
CA LEU A 122 7.19 0.72 -0.13
C LEU A 122 5.96 0.82 -1.03
N ALA A 123 4.85 1.30 -0.49
CA ALA A 123 3.64 1.56 -1.27
C ALA A 123 3.06 2.93 -0.91
N ASP A 124 3.06 3.84 -1.89
CA ASP A 124 2.45 5.16 -1.75
C ASP A 124 1.10 5.18 -2.47
N ILE A 125 0.05 5.60 -1.76
CA ILE A 125 -1.32 5.65 -2.28
C ILE A 125 -1.84 7.08 -2.13
N ASP A 126 -2.11 7.74 -3.26
CA ASP A 126 -2.75 9.05 -3.28
C ASP A 126 -4.26 8.90 -3.03
N LEU A 127 -4.75 9.60 -2.00
CA LEU A 127 -6.15 9.64 -1.60
C LEU A 127 -6.87 10.86 -2.14
#